data_AF-A0A535REM5-F1
#
_entry.id   AF-A0A535REM5-F1
#
_cell.length_a   1.000
_cell.length_b   1.000
_cell.length_c   1.000
_cell.angle_alpha   90.00
_cell.angle_beta   90.00
_cell.angle_gamma   90.00
#
_symmetry.space_group_name_H-M   'P 1'
#
loop_
_entity.id
_entity.type
_entity.pdbx_description
1 polymer ?
#
loop_
_entity_poly.entity_id
_entity_poly.type
_entity_poly.pdbx_seq_one_letter_code
_entity_poly.pdbx_strand_id
1 'polypeptide(L)'
;MSLLTRRRRRLGEAGEDLAAELLRGQGWEVTARNFRCRQGEIDLVCRRGGEVALVEVKTRLGAGHGAPVEALDGSKRRAMAGCLAEYRAATGWRGPVRFRLVGISLEVLDDVLG
;
A
#
# COMPACT_ATOMS: atom_id res chain seq x y z
N MET A 1 16.96 10.66 -14.80
CA MET A 1 15.95 10.52 -13.73
C MET A 1 16.25 11.52 -12.61
N SER A 2 15.31 12.42 -12.26
CA SER A 2 15.60 13.60 -11.40
C SER A 2 15.75 13.25 -9.90
N LEU A 3 16.38 14.14 -9.13
CA LEU A 3 16.52 14.00 -7.66
C LEU A 3 15.17 13.97 -6.94
N LEU A 4 14.18 14.73 -7.43
CA LEU A 4 12.82 14.77 -6.88
C LEU A 4 12.12 13.42 -7.03
N THR A 5 12.28 12.75 -8.19
CA THR A 5 11.73 11.40 -8.42
C THR A 5 12.33 10.37 -7.46
N ARG A 6 13.65 10.45 -7.21
CA ARG A 6 14.33 9.55 -6.26
C ARG A 6 13.86 9.76 -4.82
N ARG A 7 13.67 11.01 -4.40
CA ARG A 7 13.13 11.32 -3.05
C ARG A 7 11.71 10.81 -2.87
N ARG A 8 10.84 11.03 -3.86
CA ARG A 8 9.45 10.53 -3.83
C ARG A 8 9.39 9.00 -3.76
N ARG A 9 10.25 8.31 -4.52
CA ARG A 9 10.33 6.85 -4.48
C ARG A 9 10.76 6.33 -3.12
N ARG A 10 11.84 6.88 -2.55
CA ARG A 10 12.30 6.48 -1.20
C ARG A 10 11.25 6.75 -0.12
N LEU A 11 10.51 7.85 -0.24
CA LEU A 11 9.39 8.15 0.65
C LEU A 11 8.28 7.11 0.52
N GLY A 12 7.93 6.71 -0.71
CA GLY A 12 6.98 5.63 -0.98
C GLY A 12 7.42 4.32 -0.33
N GLU A 13 8.64 3.87 -0.63
CA GLU A 13 9.23 2.64 -0.09
C GLU A 13 9.22 2.63 1.45
N ALA A 14 9.62 3.72 2.10
CA ALA A 14 9.59 3.85 3.55
C ALA A 14 8.16 3.76 4.13
N GLY A 15 7.17 4.32 3.44
CA GLY A 15 5.79 4.18 3.88
C GLY A 15 5.23 2.78 3.65
N GLU A 16 5.61 2.08 2.58
CA GLU A 16 5.27 0.66 2.40
C GLU A 16 5.85 -0.20 3.51
N ASP A 17 7.09 0.06 3.94
CA ASP A 17 7.73 -0.65 5.05
C ASP A 17 6.93 -0.46 6.34
N LEU A 18 6.62 0.80 6.69
CA LEU A 18 5.82 1.13 7.88
C LEU A 18 4.40 0.57 7.81
N ALA A 19 3.76 0.59 6.63
CA ALA A 19 2.45 -0.01 6.43
C ALA A 19 2.50 -1.53 6.62
N ALA A 20 3.53 -2.20 6.12
CA ALA A 20 3.74 -3.62 6.31
C ALA A 20 3.96 -3.97 7.79
N GLU A 21 4.76 -3.18 8.52
CA GLU A 21 4.96 -3.34 9.97
C GLU A 21 3.66 -3.15 10.75
N LEU A 22 2.90 -2.09 10.48
CA LEU A 22 1.60 -1.84 11.09
C LEU A 22 0.64 -3.02 10.89
N LEU A 23 0.55 -3.53 9.66
CA LEU A 23 -0.33 -4.66 9.33
C LEU A 23 0.11 -5.94 10.01
N ARG A 24 1.42 -6.22 10.07
CA ARG A 24 1.98 -7.35 10.84
C ARG A 24 1.62 -7.24 12.32
N GLY A 25 1.75 -6.06 12.91
CA GLY A 25 1.33 -5.80 14.30
C GLY A 25 -0.17 -6.03 14.54
N GLN A 26 -1.00 -5.90 13.51
CA GLN A 26 -2.45 -6.21 13.53
C GLN A 26 -2.77 -7.68 13.18
N GLY A 27 -1.77 -8.55 13.14
CA GLY A 27 -1.92 -9.97 12.87
C GLY A 27 -2.12 -10.33 11.40
N TRP A 28 -1.78 -9.42 10.47
CA TRP A 28 -1.75 -9.74 9.04
C TRP A 28 -0.38 -10.30 8.64
N GLU A 29 -0.39 -11.34 7.83
CA GLU A 29 0.79 -11.81 7.10
C GLU A 29 0.93 -11.01 5.80
N VAL A 30 2.09 -10.40 5.56
CA VAL A 30 2.39 -9.73 4.28
C VAL A 30 2.97 -10.77 3.32
N THR A 31 2.16 -11.22 2.36
CA THR A 31 2.48 -12.31 1.42
C THR A 31 3.15 -11.86 0.13
N ALA A 32 2.95 -10.59 -0.27
CA ALA A 32 3.67 -9.98 -1.37
C ALA A 32 3.75 -8.46 -1.18
N ARG A 33 4.77 -7.87 -1.80
CA ARG A 33 4.99 -6.43 -1.91
C ARG A 33 5.17 -6.08 -3.39
N ASN A 34 4.74 -4.88 -3.79
CA ASN A 34 4.88 -4.39 -5.17
C ASN A 34 4.38 -5.43 -6.19
N PHE A 35 3.20 -5.99 -5.92
CA PHE A 35 2.60 -7.05 -6.73
C PHE A 35 2.10 -6.46 -8.05
N ARG A 36 2.80 -6.79 -9.13
CA ARG A 36 2.51 -6.31 -10.48
C ARG A 36 1.54 -7.24 -11.18
N CYS A 37 0.56 -6.66 -11.84
CA CYS A 37 -0.32 -7.32 -12.79
C CYS A 37 -0.31 -6.56 -14.12
N ARG A 38 -0.93 -7.11 -15.15
CA ARG A 38 -0.97 -6.48 -16.47
C ARG A 38 -1.66 -5.10 -16.45
N GLN A 39 -2.60 -4.89 -15.54
CA GLN A 39 -3.41 -3.67 -15.45
C GLN A 39 -2.89 -2.68 -14.39
N GLY A 40 -1.84 -3.02 -13.63
CA GLY A 40 -1.30 -2.12 -12.61
C GLY A 40 -0.47 -2.82 -11.53
N GLU A 41 -0.47 -2.24 -10.34
CA GLU A 41 0.36 -2.66 -9.21
C GLU A 41 -0.45 -2.54 -7.92
N ILE A 42 -0.18 -3.45 -6.97
CA ILE A 42 -0.69 -3.42 -5.60
C ILE A 42 0.51 -3.36 -4.66
N ASP A 43 0.55 -2.37 -3.78
CA ASP A 43 1.70 -2.13 -2.91
C ASP A 43 1.93 -3.30 -1.95
N LEU A 44 0.88 -3.80 -1.28
CA LEU A 44 0.97 -4.97 -0.40
C LEU A 44 -0.19 -5.95 -0.61
N VAL A 45 0.10 -7.25 -0.53
CA VAL A 45 -0.92 -8.30 -0.44
C VAL A 45 -0.80 -9.00 0.90
N CYS A 46 -1.85 -8.91 1.71
CA CYS A 46 -1.85 -9.40 3.08
C CYS A 46 -2.87 -10.52 3.27
N ARG A 47 -2.61 -11.44 4.21
CA ARG A 47 -3.52 -12.51 4.61
C ARG A 47 -3.78 -12.49 6.11
N ARG A 48 -5.00 -12.79 6.52
CA ARG A 48 -5.34 -13.02 7.92
C ARG A 48 -6.55 -13.94 8.03
N GLY A 49 -6.32 -15.13 8.59
CA GLY A 49 -7.32 -16.19 8.62
C GLY A 49 -7.83 -16.53 7.21
N GLY A 50 -9.14 -16.51 7.02
CA GLY A 50 -9.80 -16.78 5.73
C GLY A 50 -9.93 -15.58 4.80
N GLU A 51 -9.15 -14.50 4.97
CA GLU A 51 -9.27 -13.26 4.20
C GLU A 51 -7.93 -12.82 3.59
N VAL A 52 -8.00 -12.28 2.37
CA VAL A 52 -6.90 -11.53 1.72
C VAL A 52 -7.25 -10.04 1.68
N ALA A 53 -6.26 -9.20 1.94
CA ALA A 53 -6.32 -7.76 1.71
C ALA A 53 -5.36 -7.34 0.60
N LEU A 54 -5.88 -6.64 -0.40
CA LEU A 54 -5.09 -5.94 -1.41
C LEU A 54 -4.97 -4.48 -0.96
N VAL A 55 -3.77 -4.06 -0.61
CA VAL A 55 -3.51 -2.81 0.10
C VAL A 55 -2.78 -1.83 -0.80
N GLU A 56 -3.36 -0.64 -0.92
CA GLU A 56 -2.69 0.55 -1.44
C GLU A 56 -2.12 1.34 -0.27
N VAL A 57 -0.88 1.83 -0.39
CA VAL A 57 -0.19 2.64 0.60
C VAL A 57 0.00 4.06 0.07
N LYS A 58 -0.41 5.05 0.85
CA LYS A 58 -0.18 6.47 0.55
C LYS A 58 0.70 7.09 1.62
N THR A 59 1.90 7.49 1.23
CA THR A 59 2.86 8.18 2.12
C THR A 59 2.85 9.68 1.89
N ARG A 60 2.76 10.44 2.97
CA ARG A 60 2.91 11.90 2.96
C ARG A 60 3.99 12.33 3.94
N LEU A 61 4.66 13.44 3.61
CA LEU A 61 5.66 14.09 4.45
C LEU A 61 5.12 15.46 4.89
N GLY A 62 5.11 15.73 6.20
CA GLY A 62 4.66 16.99 6.81
C GLY A 62 3.22 17.01 7.35
N ALA A 63 2.90 18.04 8.13
CA ALA A 63 1.66 18.22 8.90
C ALA A 63 0.43 18.67 8.08
N GLY A 64 0.31 18.20 6.83
CA GLY A 64 -0.85 18.48 5.98
C GLY A 64 -2.12 17.83 6.53
N HIS A 65 -3.01 18.62 7.13
CA HIS A 65 -4.33 18.18 7.55
C HIS A 65 -5.25 18.01 6.34
N GLY A 66 -6.03 16.94 6.34
CA GLY A 66 -7.00 16.61 5.29
C GLY A 66 -6.88 15.17 4.84
N ALA A 67 -7.87 14.35 5.19
CA ALA A 67 -8.15 13.15 4.43
C ALA A 67 -9.12 13.56 3.31
N PRO A 68 -8.72 13.42 2.06
CA PRO A 68 -9.47 12.59 1.18
C PRO A 68 -8.84 11.21 1.32
N VAL A 69 -9.60 10.28 1.88
CA VAL A 69 -9.66 8.97 1.23
C VAL A 69 -10.09 9.31 -0.20
N GLU A 70 -9.16 9.72 -1.05
CA GLU A 70 -9.41 9.96 -2.45
C GLU A 70 -10.04 8.67 -2.92
N ALA A 71 -11.31 8.76 -3.32
CA ALA A 71 -12.04 7.63 -3.82
C ALA A 71 -11.11 6.96 -4.85
N LEU A 72 -10.84 5.66 -4.66
CA LEU A 72 -10.13 4.87 -5.67
C LEU A 72 -10.77 5.22 -7.01
N ASP A 73 -10.02 5.95 -7.85
CA ASP A 73 -10.57 6.44 -9.10
C ASP A 73 -10.90 5.24 -10.00
N GLY A 74 -11.62 5.47 -11.10
CA GLY A 74 -12.00 4.40 -12.00
C GLY A 74 -10.80 3.60 -12.54
N SER A 75 -9.64 4.23 -12.69
CA SER A 75 -8.41 3.58 -13.15
C SER A 75 -7.86 2.63 -12.07
N LYS A 76 -7.75 3.11 -10.83
CA LYS A 76 -7.28 2.33 -9.68
C LYS A 76 -8.17 1.13 -9.42
N ARG A 77 -9.50 1.29 -9.52
CA ARG A 77 -10.43 0.15 -9.39
C ARG A 77 -10.23 -0.91 -10.47
N ARG A 78 -9.96 -0.51 -11.71
CA ARG A 78 -9.68 -1.46 -12.81
C ARG A 78 -8.34 -2.19 -12.60
N ALA A 79 -7.30 -1.46 -12.21
CA ALA A 79 -6.00 -2.05 -11.88
C ALA A 79 -6.14 -3.07 -10.75
N MET A 80 -6.84 -2.69 -9.68
CA MET A 80 -7.14 -3.56 -8.54
C MET A 80 -7.92 -4.82 -8.92
N ALA A 81 -8.93 -4.70 -9.78
CA ALA A 81 -9.69 -5.85 -10.27
C ALA A 81 -8.82 -6.79 -11.13
N GLY A 82 -7.95 -6.24 -11.97
CA GLY A 82 -6.97 -7.02 -12.75
C GLY A 82 -6.00 -7.77 -11.85
N CYS A 83 -5.41 -7.07 -10.88
CA CYS A 83 -4.48 -7.66 -9.93
C CYS A 83 -5.15 -8.72 -9.05
N LEU A 84 -6.43 -8.55 -8.68
CA LEU A 84 -7.20 -9.59 -8.00
C LEU A 84 -7.34 -10.85 -8.87
N ALA A 85 -7.68 -10.70 -10.15
CA ALA A 85 -7.82 -11.85 -11.05
C ALA A 85 -6.51 -12.63 -11.19
N GLU A 86 -5.40 -11.93 -11.39
CA GLU A 86 -4.07 -12.55 -11.49
C GLU A 86 -3.61 -13.17 -10.17
N TYR A 87 -3.87 -12.52 -9.03
CA TYR A 87 -3.59 -13.08 -7.71
C TYR A 87 -4.35 -14.40 -7.49
N ARG A 88 -5.63 -14.45 -7.86
CA ARG A 88 -6.44 -15.67 -7.75
C ARG A 88 -5.92 -16.78 -8.67
N ALA A 89 -5.52 -16.44 -9.89
CA ALA A 89 -4.93 -17.40 -10.82
C ALA A 89 -3.61 -17.97 -10.29
N ALA A 90 -2.75 -17.12 -9.72
CA ALA A 90 -1.44 -17.52 -9.20
C ALA A 90 -1.52 -18.33 -7.90
N THR A 91 -2.51 -18.07 -7.05
CA THR A 91 -2.57 -18.65 -5.69
C THR A 91 -3.69 -19.67 -5.49
N GLY A 92 -4.64 -19.78 -6.42
CA GLY A 92 -5.85 -20.58 -6.26
C GLY A 92 -6.84 -20.03 -5.22
N TRP A 93 -6.62 -18.81 -4.69
CA TRP A 93 -7.47 -18.24 -3.65
C TRP A 93 -8.93 -18.04 -4.12
N ARG A 94 -9.89 -18.63 -3.41
CA ARG A 94 -11.33 -18.47 -3.68
C ARG A 94 -12.09 -17.75 -2.56
N GLY A 95 -11.40 -17.41 -1.48
CA GLY A 95 -12.00 -16.75 -0.33
C GLY A 95 -12.30 -15.25 -0.53
N PRO A 96 -12.83 -14.60 0.52
CA PRO A 96 -13.00 -13.15 0.59
C PRO A 96 -11.72 -12.39 0.25
N VAL A 97 -11.89 -11.29 -0.48
CA VAL A 97 -10.84 -10.29 -0.71
C VAL A 97 -11.38 -8.91 -0.41
N ARG A 98 -10.61 -8.09 0.31
CA ARG A 98 -10.94 -6.70 0.56
C ARG A 98 -9.85 -5.78 0.03
N PHE A 99 -10.28 -4.69 -0.57
CA PHE A 99 -9.39 -3.58 -0.90
C PHE A 99 -9.22 -2.70 0.34
N ARG A 100 -7.99 -2.33 0.64
CA ARG A 100 -7.61 -1.50 1.79
C ARG A 100 -6.75 -0.33 1.30
N LEU A 101 -6.89 0.80 1.97
CA LEU A 101 -6.00 1.95 1.82
C LEU A 101 -5.34 2.19 3.17
N VAL A 102 -4.02 2.25 3.19
CA VAL A 102 -3.23 2.60 4.38
C VAL A 102 -2.54 3.94 4.13
N GLY A 103 -2.82 4.92 4.97
CA GLY A 103 -2.17 6.22 4.93
C GLY A 103 -1.02 6.26 5.95
N ILE A 104 0.18 6.60 5.50
CA ILE A 104 1.35 6.84 6.35
C ILE A 104 1.69 8.33 6.31
N SER A 105 1.79 8.93 7.49
CA SER A 105 2.18 10.33 7.66
C SER A 105 3.52 10.35 8.36
N LEU A 106 4.52 10.95 7.71
CA LEU A 106 5.84 11.16 8.29
C LEU A 106 5.98 12.63 8.65
N GLU A 107 6.37 12.87 9.89
CA GLU A 107 6.76 14.19 10.37
C GLU A 107 8.28 14.24 10.42
N VAL A 108 8.85 15.34 9.92
CA VAL A 108 10.26 15.64 10.15
C VAL A 108 10.29 16.38 11.47
N LEU A 109 10.82 15.73 12.50
CA LEU A 109 11.18 16.40 13.73
C LEU A 109 12.57 16.99 13.49
N ASP A 110 12.70 18.32 13.57
CA ASP A 110 14.02 18.93 13.64
C ASP A 110 14.70 18.48 14.94
N ASP A 111 16.02 18.24 14.89
CA ASP A 111 16.79 17.80 16.05
C ASP A 111 16.53 18.72 17.24
N VAL A 112 16.01 18.13 18.32
CA VAL A 112 16.06 18.69 19.67
C VAL A 112 17.48 18.49 20.18
N LEU A 113 18.43 19.16 19.54
CA LEU A 113 19.77 19.40 20.05
C LEU A 113 19.99 20.92 19.96
N GLY A 114 19.71 21.57 21.09
CA GLY A 114 20.31 22.86 21.40
C GLY A 114 21.81 22.73 21.66
#